data_AF-A0AAD9R7Y1-F1
#
_entry.id   AF-A0AAD9R7Y1-F1
#
_cell.length_a   1.000
_cell.length_b   1.000
_cell.length_c   1.000
_cell.angle_alpha   90.00
_cell.angle_beta   90.00
_cell.angle_gamma   90.00
#
_symmetry.space_group_name_H-M   'P 1'
#
loop_
_entity.id
_entity.type
_entity.pdbx_description
1 polymer ?
#
loop_
_entity_poly.entity_id
_entity_poly.type
_entity_poly.pdbx_seq_one_letter_code
_entity_poly.pdbx_strand_id
1 'polypeptide(L)'
;MVGRYIDELQGTATDDDTANISANATNPILDDVNYPFAEFFRSLDPLDVSSYSASKLQNIISRIHEMTKVDILVHLSAYLLEIFPPPKDSYKPKPNVHIRLDGNKRQQRRREYATTQINFKKHQGRCIRSILEGPNNSTIPSRDIMEPYWRAVFENTCDDAPPITSRKMVLESIWTPITAEELACNRLKLSTSPGPDGITSRQLRAIPADILVRIINIILLCEQLPEYHRAARTVFLPKKLGATEPGEFRP
;
A
#
# COMPACT_ATOMS: atom_id res chain seq x y z
N MET A 1 8.83 -46.45 47.39
CA MET A 1 9.49 -46.10 48.66
C MET A 1 10.25 -44.81 48.43
N VAL A 2 9.69 -43.68 48.89
CA VAL A 2 10.15 -42.88 50.06
C VAL A 2 11.45 -42.11 49.73
N GLY A 3 11.57 -40.79 49.84
CA GLY A 3 10.71 -39.70 50.35
C GLY A 3 11.19 -38.37 49.73
N ARG A 4 10.30 -37.42 49.45
CA ARG A 4 9.91 -36.30 50.33
C ARG A 4 11.07 -35.39 50.73
N TYR A 5 11.11 -34.22 50.11
CA TYR A 5 11.49 -32.96 50.75
C TYR A 5 10.46 -31.91 50.34
N ILE A 6 9.54 -31.62 51.24
CA ILE A 6 8.75 -30.39 51.34
C ILE A 6 9.17 -29.81 52.69
N ASP A 7 9.45 -28.51 52.73
CA ASP A 7 9.11 -27.55 53.80
C ASP A 7 9.35 -26.17 53.18
N GLU A 8 8.29 -25.48 52.76
CA GLU A 8 7.50 -24.54 53.59
C GLU A 8 8.20 -23.21 53.83
N LEU A 9 7.80 -22.20 53.04
CA LEU A 9 7.57 -20.84 53.53
C LEU A 9 6.29 -20.32 52.86
N GLN A 10 5.17 -20.56 53.55
CA GLN A 10 3.94 -19.79 53.39
C GLN A 10 4.08 -18.47 54.17
N GLY A 11 3.64 -17.38 53.55
CA GLY A 11 3.61 -16.05 54.16
C GLY A 11 2.64 -15.13 53.42
N THR A 12 1.36 -15.41 53.62
CA THR A 12 0.21 -14.47 53.69
C THR A 12 0.08 -13.33 52.68
N ALA A 13 -0.94 -13.48 51.82
CA ALA A 13 -1.65 -12.39 51.17
C ALA A 13 -2.36 -11.49 52.20
N THR A 14 -2.26 -10.17 52.01
CA THR A 14 -3.22 -9.17 52.51
C THR A 14 -3.58 -8.24 51.36
N ASP A 15 -4.85 -8.26 51.00
CA ASP A 15 -5.53 -7.27 50.17
C ASP A 15 -5.51 -5.91 50.86
N ASP A 16 -5.09 -4.87 50.13
CA ASP A 16 -5.69 -3.53 50.08
C ASP A 16 -4.69 -2.58 49.39
N ASP A 17 -5.05 -2.09 48.20
CA ASP A 17 -4.78 -0.72 47.73
C ASP A 17 -5.25 -0.58 46.27
N THR A 18 -6.56 -0.71 46.07
CA THR A 18 -7.23 -0.07 44.94
C THR A 18 -7.32 1.44 45.22
N ALA A 19 -6.42 2.23 44.66
CA ALA A 19 -6.67 3.59 44.14
C ALA A 19 -5.36 4.37 43.94
N ASN A 20 -4.76 4.29 42.75
CA ASN A 20 -4.25 5.49 42.05
C ASN A 20 -3.75 5.14 40.63
N ILE A 21 -4.66 4.74 39.74
CA ILE A 21 -4.40 4.92 38.30
C ILE A 21 -4.85 6.34 37.97
N SER A 22 -4.06 7.30 38.45
CA SER A 22 -4.18 8.68 38.03
C SER A 22 -3.79 8.74 36.57
N ALA A 23 -4.72 9.24 35.76
CA ALA A 23 -4.58 9.51 34.35
C ALA A 23 -3.37 10.44 34.12
N ASN A 24 -2.21 9.86 33.86
CA ASN A 24 -1.14 10.57 33.20
C ASN A 24 -1.48 10.61 31.71
N ALA A 25 -2.31 11.60 31.36
CA ALA A 25 -2.32 12.21 30.05
C ALA A 25 -0.90 12.74 29.79
N THR A 26 -0.04 11.89 29.24
CA THR A 26 1.24 12.31 28.67
C THR A 26 0.90 13.10 27.43
N ASN A 27 0.71 14.41 27.59
CA ASN A 27 0.77 15.38 26.50
C ASN A 27 2.01 15.04 25.66
N PRO A 28 1.92 14.81 24.34
CA PRO A 28 3.13 14.67 23.55
C PRO A 28 3.66 16.09 23.35
N ILE A 29 4.50 16.52 24.28
CA ILE A 29 5.50 17.54 24.03
C ILE A 29 6.28 17.05 22.80
N LEU A 30 6.35 17.88 21.76
CA LEU A 30 7.04 17.62 20.50
C LEU A 30 8.31 16.76 20.69
N ASP A 31 8.24 15.50 20.28
CA ASP A 31 9.45 14.70 20.07
C ASP A 31 10.34 15.44 19.05
N ASP A 32 11.65 15.41 19.27
CA ASP A 32 12.70 16.06 18.45
C ASP A 32 12.56 15.76 16.94
N VAL A 33 11.93 14.64 16.60
CA VAL A 33 11.64 14.15 15.24
C VAL A 33 10.56 14.98 14.53
N ASN A 34 9.65 15.64 15.25
CA ASN A 34 8.55 16.42 14.66
C ASN A 34 8.96 17.86 14.31
N TYR A 35 10.06 18.36 14.89
CA TYR A 35 10.50 19.75 14.72
C TYR A 35 10.80 20.12 13.25
N PRO A 36 11.53 19.30 12.46
CA PRO A 36 11.81 19.61 11.05
C PRO A 36 10.54 19.71 10.20
N PHE A 37 9.54 18.88 10.47
CA PHE A 37 8.26 18.89 9.74
C PHE A 37 7.43 20.12 10.08
N ALA A 38 7.37 20.50 11.36
CA ALA A 38 6.65 21.70 11.78
C ALA A 38 7.26 22.98 11.18
N GLU A 39 8.59 23.08 11.16
CA GLU A 39 9.30 24.19 10.52
C GLU A 39 9.07 24.20 9.00
N PHE A 40 9.14 23.03 8.35
CA PHE A 40 8.85 22.89 6.93
C PHE A 40 7.43 23.32 6.58
N PHE A 41 6.41 22.90 7.34
CA PHE A 41 5.05 23.30 7.05
C PHE A 41 4.82 24.81 7.21
N ARG A 42 5.55 25.46 8.12
CA ARG A 42 5.52 26.91 8.32
C ARG A 42 6.24 27.68 7.21
N SER A 43 7.27 27.10 6.59
CA SER A 43 8.01 27.75 5.50
C SER A 43 7.26 27.73 4.17
N LEU A 44 6.26 26.86 4.01
CA LEU A 44 5.46 26.76 2.80
C LEU A 44 4.34 27.82 2.74
N ASP A 45 4.17 28.44 1.56
CA ASP A 45 3.09 29.39 1.29
C ASP A 45 1.69 28.80 1.52
N PRO A 46 0.72 29.57 2.04
CA PRO A 46 -0.66 29.10 2.22
C PRO A 46 -1.26 28.53 0.93
N LEU A 47 -1.99 27.43 1.06
CA LEU A 47 -2.62 26.77 -0.09
C LEU A 47 -3.71 27.65 -0.72
N ASP A 48 -3.82 27.62 -2.05
CA ASP A 48 -4.99 28.14 -2.75
C ASP A 48 -6.23 27.30 -2.42
N VAL A 49 -7.20 27.93 -1.76
CA VAL A 49 -8.42 27.30 -1.24
C VAL A 49 -9.35 26.78 -2.36
N SER A 50 -9.12 27.18 -3.60
CA SER A 50 -10.03 26.92 -4.73
C SER A 50 -10.09 25.47 -5.20
N SER A 51 -9.08 24.63 -4.89
CA SER A 51 -8.97 23.29 -5.48
C SER A 51 -8.64 22.18 -4.45
N TYR A 52 -9.06 20.94 -4.76
CA TYR A 52 -8.76 19.73 -3.98
C TYR A 52 -9.04 19.81 -2.47
N SER A 53 -10.04 20.60 -2.06
CA SER A 53 -10.38 20.78 -0.64
C SER A 53 -9.20 21.27 0.20
N ALA A 54 -8.35 22.12 -0.37
CA ALA A 54 -7.14 22.67 0.24
C ALA A 54 -7.35 23.27 1.65
N SER A 55 -8.52 23.87 1.93
CA SER A 55 -8.85 24.36 3.28
C SER A 55 -8.85 23.27 4.34
N LYS A 56 -9.32 22.06 4.03
CA LYS A 56 -9.29 20.92 4.95
C LYS A 56 -7.86 20.47 5.22
N LEU A 57 -7.02 20.42 4.18
CA LEU A 57 -5.60 20.10 4.33
C LEU A 57 -4.88 21.17 5.17
N GLN A 58 -5.15 22.45 4.92
CA GLN A 58 -4.59 23.56 5.70
C GLN A 58 -5.00 23.48 7.17
N ASN A 59 -6.26 23.13 7.45
CA ASN A 59 -6.75 22.94 8.83
C ASN A 59 -6.03 21.80 9.57
N ILE A 60 -5.72 20.70 8.87
CA ILE A 60 -4.91 19.61 9.44
C ILE A 60 -3.53 20.16 9.81
N ILE A 61 -2.87 20.85 8.87
CA ILE A 61 -1.51 21.37 9.06
C ILE A 61 -1.43 22.37 10.22
N SER A 62 -2.38 23.31 10.30
CA SER A 62 -2.41 24.31 11.38
C SER A 62 -2.52 23.68 12.77
N ARG A 63 -3.15 22.50 12.87
CA ARG A 63 -3.44 21.81 14.14
C ARG A 63 -2.52 20.61 14.40
N ILE A 64 -1.49 20.39 13.59
CA ILE A 64 -0.55 19.26 13.73
C ILE A 64 0.05 19.16 15.14
N HIS A 65 0.32 20.30 15.79
CA HIS A 65 0.92 20.35 17.13
C HIS A 65 -0.08 20.09 18.27
N GLU A 66 -1.38 20.14 17.98
CA GLU A 66 -2.46 19.94 18.95
C GLU A 66 -3.02 18.50 18.90
N MET A 67 -2.62 17.74 17.88
CA MET A 67 -3.23 16.46 17.52
C MET A 67 -2.25 15.31 17.69
N THR A 68 -2.75 14.13 18.05
CA THR A 68 -1.93 12.92 18.03
C THR A 68 -1.70 12.46 16.59
N LYS A 69 -0.64 11.68 16.33
CA LYS A 69 -0.40 11.06 15.01
C LYS A 69 -1.62 10.26 14.51
N VAL A 70 -2.33 9.59 15.42
CA VAL A 70 -3.54 8.82 15.09
C VAL A 70 -4.65 9.75 14.59
N ASP A 71 -4.91 10.86 15.29
CA ASP A 71 -5.92 11.83 14.88
C ASP A 71 -5.57 12.45 13.52
N ILE A 72 -4.30 12.81 13.32
CA ILE A 72 -3.81 13.35 12.04
C ILE A 72 -4.10 12.37 10.90
N LEU A 73 -3.85 11.07 11.09
CA LEU A 73 -4.14 10.04 10.09
C LEU A 73 -5.64 9.87 9.82
N VAL A 74 -6.50 9.98 10.83
CA VAL A 74 -7.96 9.93 10.64
C VAL A 74 -8.44 11.09 9.78
N HIS A 75 -7.99 12.31 10.10
CA HIS A 75 -8.32 13.50 9.31
C HIS A 75 -7.74 13.45 7.89
N LEU A 76 -6.49 12.97 7.75
CA LEU A 76 -5.87 12.77 6.44
C LEU A 76 -6.63 11.70 5.64
N SER A 77 -7.07 10.61 6.26
CA SER A 77 -7.86 9.57 5.61
C SER A 77 -9.18 10.12 5.07
N ALA A 78 -9.89 10.91 5.87
CA ALA A 78 -11.13 11.56 5.45
C ALA A 78 -10.91 12.52 4.27
N TYR A 79 -9.82 13.30 4.30
CA TYR A 79 -9.42 14.17 3.21
C TYR A 79 -9.09 13.39 1.93
N LEU A 80 -8.31 12.29 2.04
CA LEU A 80 -7.94 11.47 0.89
C LEU A 80 -9.15 10.80 0.24
N LEU A 81 -10.11 10.31 1.02
CA LEU A 81 -11.36 9.72 0.50
C LEU A 81 -12.26 10.75 -0.20
N GLU A 82 -12.12 12.02 0.12
CA GLU A 82 -12.84 13.10 -0.55
C GLU A 82 -12.22 13.44 -1.92
N ILE A 83 -10.88 13.56 -1.99
CA ILE A 83 -10.19 13.84 -3.26
C ILE A 83 -10.14 12.61 -4.18
N PHE A 84 -10.12 11.41 -3.59
CA PHE A 84 -10.10 10.12 -4.26
C PHE A 84 -11.21 9.24 -3.69
N PRO A 85 -12.47 9.49 -4.09
CA PRO A 85 -13.56 8.63 -3.69
C PRO A 85 -13.27 7.20 -4.14
N PRO A 86 -13.50 6.20 -3.26
CA PRO A 86 -13.33 4.81 -3.64
C PRO A 86 -14.21 4.54 -4.86
N PRO A 87 -13.76 3.71 -5.81
CA PRO A 87 -14.58 3.35 -6.95
C PRO A 87 -15.96 2.88 -6.45
N LYS A 88 -17.04 3.48 -6.99
CA LYS A 88 -18.44 3.24 -6.53
C LYS A 88 -18.86 1.77 -6.57
N ASP A 89 -18.12 0.97 -7.31
CA ASP A 89 -18.12 -0.47 -7.21
C ASP A 89 -16.76 -0.86 -6.62
N SER A 90 -16.73 -1.41 -5.40
CA SER A 90 -15.69 -2.37 -5.02
C SER A 90 -15.41 -3.17 -6.29
N TYR A 91 -14.18 -3.17 -6.80
CA TYR A 91 -13.81 -3.85 -8.04
C TYR A 91 -14.14 -5.32 -7.80
N LYS A 92 -15.41 -5.71 -8.00
CA LYS A 92 -15.83 -7.10 -8.00
C LYS A 92 -14.93 -7.62 -9.10
N PRO A 93 -13.98 -8.51 -8.80
CA PRO A 93 -13.23 -9.12 -9.87
C PRO A 93 -14.32 -9.56 -10.81
N LYS A 94 -14.35 -9.00 -12.03
CA LYS A 94 -15.17 -9.60 -13.08
C LYS A 94 -14.81 -11.05 -12.93
N PRO A 95 -15.77 -11.93 -12.56
CA PRO A 95 -15.40 -13.29 -12.25
C PRO A 95 -14.53 -13.72 -13.42
N ASN A 96 -13.54 -14.57 -13.18
CA ASN A 96 -12.91 -15.30 -14.26
C ASN A 96 -13.98 -16.26 -14.82
N VAL A 97 -15.09 -15.70 -15.28
CA VAL A 97 -15.93 -16.22 -16.32
C VAL A 97 -14.93 -16.29 -17.44
N HIS A 98 -14.31 -17.46 -17.58
CA HIS A 98 -14.27 -18.07 -18.88
C HIS A 98 -15.67 -17.88 -19.42
N ILE A 99 -15.91 -16.76 -20.12
CA ILE A 99 -17.17 -16.54 -20.77
C ILE A 99 -17.13 -17.59 -21.86
N ARG A 100 -17.55 -18.80 -21.51
CA ARG A 100 -18.27 -19.69 -22.40
C ARG A 100 -19.51 -18.87 -22.74
N LEU A 101 -19.29 -17.93 -23.66
CA LEU A 101 -20.34 -17.24 -24.33
C LEU A 101 -21.03 -18.35 -25.10
N ASP A 102 -22.14 -18.82 -24.55
CA ASP A 102 -23.15 -19.58 -25.31
C ASP A 102 -23.76 -18.64 -26.35
N GLY A 103 -22.91 -18.14 -27.25
CA GLY A 103 -23.21 -17.25 -28.33
C GLY A 103 -22.91 -17.95 -29.64
N ASN A 104 -23.65 -17.59 -30.68
CA ASN A 104 -23.44 -18.07 -32.04
C ASN A 104 -21.95 -17.97 -32.40
N LYS A 105 -21.34 -19.07 -32.88
CA LYS A 105 -19.93 -19.15 -33.32
C LYS A 105 -19.50 -17.98 -34.23
N ARG A 106 -20.45 -17.39 -34.97
CA ARG A 106 -20.21 -16.20 -35.80
C ARG A 106 -19.93 -14.94 -34.97
N GLN A 107 -20.64 -14.74 -33.87
CA GLN A 107 -20.47 -13.59 -32.98
C GLN A 107 -19.17 -13.68 -32.19
N GLN A 108 -18.80 -14.88 -31.74
CA GLN A 108 -17.51 -15.12 -31.09
C GLN A 108 -16.34 -14.79 -32.02
N ARG A 109 -16.34 -15.32 -33.25
CA ARG A 109 -15.32 -15.00 -34.26
C ARG A 109 -15.22 -13.51 -34.59
N ARG A 110 -16.36 -12.80 -34.66
CA ARG A 110 -16.37 -11.34 -34.86
C ARG A 110 -15.72 -10.59 -33.69
N ARG A 111 -15.96 -11.02 -32.45
CA ARG A 111 -15.34 -10.42 -31.25
C ARG A 111 -13.85 -10.69 -31.21
N GLU A 112 -13.43 -11.94 -31.41
CA GLU A 112 -12.01 -12.32 -31.47
C GLU A 112 -11.28 -11.54 -32.56
N TYR A 113 -11.86 -11.45 -33.77
CA TYR A 113 -11.29 -10.64 -34.85
C TYR A 113 -11.17 -9.16 -34.48
N ALA A 114 -12.21 -8.56 -33.89
CA ALA A 114 -12.18 -7.16 -33.46
C ALA A 114 -11.11 -6.92 -32.38
N THR A 115 -11.00 -7.79 -31.38
CA THR A 115 -9.97 -7.73 -30.34
C THR A 115 -8.58 -7.86 -30.92
N THR A 116 -8.36 -8.82 -31.84
CA THR A 116 -7.09 -9.00 -32.54
C THR A 116 -6.72 -7.78 -33.37
N GLN A 117 -7.67 -7.17 -34.09
CA GLN A 117 -7.43 -5.94 -34.86
C GLN A 117 -7.04 -4.76 -33.96
N ILE A 118 -7.71 -4.60 -32.81
CA ILE A 118 -7.35 -3.56 -31.83
C ILE A 118 -5.95 -3.82 -31.26
N ASN A 119 -5.65 -5.06 -30.87
CA ASN A 119 -4.37 -5.45 -30.31
C ASN A 119 -3.24 -5.30 -31.32
N PHE A 120 -3.48 -5.64 -32.59
CA PHE A 120 -2.53 -5.44 -33.67
C PHE A 120 -2.24 -3.95 -33.87
N LYS A 121 -3.27 -3.10 -33.95
CA LYS A 121 -3.09 -1.64 -34.08
C LYS A 121 -2.31 -1.03 -32.92
N LYS A 122 -2.54 -1.49 -31.69
CA LYS A 122 -1.85 -0.96 -30.49
C LYS A 122 -0.44 -1.53 -30.32
N HIS A 123 -0.30 -2.85 -30.47
CA HIS A 123 0.91 -3.60 -30.14
C HIS A 123 1.11 -4.80 -31.09
N GLN A 124 1.48 -4.52 -32.34
CA GLN A 124 1.65 -5.52 -33.42
C GLN A 124 2.45 -6.75 -32.98
N GLY A 125 3.65 -6.55 -32.43
CA GLY A 125 4.54 -7.65 -32.02
C GLY A 125 3.98 -8.52 -30.88
N ARG A 126 3.20 -7.95 -29.94
CA ARG A 126 2.53 -8.74 -28.89
C ARG A 126 1.33 -9.50 -29.44
N CYS A 127 0.60 -8.89 -30.37
CA CYS A 127 -0.53 -9.53 -31.04
C CYS A 127 -0.07 -10.76 -31.85
N ILE A 128 1.00 -10.62 -32.64
CA ILE A 128 1.55 -11.73 -33.42
C ILE A 128 2.01 -12.86 -32.49
N ARG A 129 2.77 -12.55 -31.43
CA ARG A 129 3.17 -13.55 -30.43
C ARG A 129 1.98 -14.27 -29.81
N SER A 130 0.95 -13.53 -29.39
CA SER A 130 -0.26 -14.14 -28.82
C SER A 130 -1.01 -15.05 -29.80
N ILE A 131 -0.96 -14.77 -31.11
CA ILE A 131 -1.56 -15.64 -32.14
C ILE A 131 -0.70 -16.90 -32.34
N LEU A 132 0.62 -16.76 -32.37
CA LEU A 132 1.56 -17.87 -32.60
C LEU A 132 1.66 -18.81 -31.39
N GLU A 133 1.74 -18.25 -30.18
CA GLU A 133 1.92 -18.99 -28.93
C GLU A 133 0.59 -19.52 -28.37
N GLY A 134 -0.55 -19.00 -28.87
CA GLY A 134 -1.88 -19.35 -28.38
C GLY A 134 -2.24 -18.64 -27.05
N PRO A 135 -3.44 -18.93 -26.50
CA PRO A 135 -3.87 -18.34 -25.24
C PRO A 135 -3.05 -18.88 -24.04
N ASN A 136 -2.76 -18.02 -23.06
CA ASN A 136 -2.18 -18.45 -21.79
C ASN A 136 -3.14 -19.39 -21.07
N ASN A 137 -2.89 -20.70 -21.13
CA ASN A 137 -3.65 -21.73 -20.42
C ASN A 137 -3.14 -21.97 -18.99
N SER A 138 -2.44 -20.99 -18.40
CA SER A 138 -1.96 -21.09 -17.02
C SER A 138 -3.15 -21.15 -16.07
N THR A 139 -3.11 -22.11 -15.14
CA THR A 139 -4.18 -22.35 -14.16
C THR A 139 -3.61 -22.12 -12.78
N ILE A 140 -4.13 -21.12 -12.06
CA ILE A 140 -3.66 -20.79 -10.71
C ILE A 140 -4.18 -21.88 -9.75
N PRO A 141 -3.30 -22.54 -8.96
CA PRO A 141 -3.72 -23.48 -7.93
C PRO A 141 -4.63 -22.85 -6.88
N SER A 142 -5.38 -23.67 -6.15
CA SER A 142 -6.20 -23.18 -5.04
C SER A 142 -5.34 -22.51 -3.97
N ARG A 143 -5.96 -21.62 -3.20
CA ARG A 143 -5.30 -20.92 -2.09
C ARG A 143 -4.66 -21.89 -1.10
N ASP A 144 -5.30 -23.04 -0.84
CA ASP A 144 -4.83 -24.06 0.10
C ASP A 144 -3.50 -24.69 -0.33
N ILE A 145 -3.16 -24.64 -1.62
CA ILE A 145 -1.87 -25.11 -2.15
C ILE A 145 -0.89 -23.95 -2.25
N MET A 146 -1.36 -22.78 -2.68
CA MET A 146 -0.52 -21.59 -2.87
C MET A 146 0.06 -21.06 -1.56
N GLU A 147 -0.78 -20.93 -0.53
CA GLU A 147 -0.42 -20.27 0.73
C GLU A 147 0.66 -21.03 1.51
N PRO A 148 0.58 -22.36 1.72
CA PRO A 148 1.63 -23.09 2.43
C PRO A 148 2.98 -23.04 1.71
N TYR A 149 2.97 -23.13 0.38
CA TYR A 149 4.21 -23.04 -0.42
C TYR A 149 4.90 -21.69 -0.24
N TRP A 150 4.17 -20.59 -0.45
CA TRP A 150 4.77 -19.25 -0.34
C TRP A 150 5.11 -18.86 1.09
N ARG A 151 4.32 -19.30 2.07
CA ARG A 151 4.65 -19.13 3.48
C ARG A 151 6.01 -19.78 3.79
N ALA A 152 6.20 -21.04 3.40
CA ALA A 152 7.47 -21.72 3.57
C ALA A 152 8.62 -20.99 2.87
N VAL A 153 8.42 -20.45 1.66
CA VAL A 153 9.45 -19.68 0.95
C VAL A 153 9.81 -18.37 1.65
N PHE A 154 8.83 -17.62 2.17
CA PHE A 154 9.06 -16.30 2.77
C PHE A 154 9.51 -16.37 4.23
N GLU A 155 9.07 -17.36 4.99
CA GLU A 155 9.46 -17.54 6.40
C GLU A 155 10.81 -18.26 6.54
N ASN A 156 11.29 -18.91 5.48
CA ASN A 156 12.59 -19.57 5.52
C ASN A 156 13.70 -18.54 5.61
N THR A 157 14.35 -18.46 6.77
CA THR A 157 15.56 -17.66 6.99
C THR A 157 16.72 -18.34 6.25
N CYS A 158 16.97 -17.94 5.01
CA CYS A 158 18.10 -18.43 4.26
C CYS A 158 19.36 -17.65 4.67
N ASP A 159 20.29 -18.30 5.35
CA ASP A 159 21.61 -17.74 5.69
C ASP A 159 22.52 -17.55 4.46
N ASP A 160 22.13 -18.08 3.30
CA ASP A 160 22.88 -18.03 2.04
C ASP A 160 22.54 -16.80 1.15
N ALA A 161 22.00 -15.73 1.75
CA ALA A 161 21.83 -14.48 1.00
C ALA A 161 23.21 -13.99 0.53
N PRO A 162 23.42 -13.73 -0.78
CA PRO A 162 24.70 -13.22 -1.25
C PRO A 162 25.02 -11.92 -0.50
N PRO A 163 26.29 -11.67 -0.14
CA PRO A 163 26.66 -10.46 0.58
C PRO A 163 26.16 -9.26 -0.20
N ILE A 164 25.26 -8.50 0.41
CA ILE A 164 24.70 -7.30 -0.19
C ILE A 164 25.86 -6.32 -0.30
N THR A 165 26.40 -6.15 -1.51
CA THR A 165 27.33 -5.05 -1.82
C THR A 165 26.53 -3.75 -1.84
N SER A 166 25.98 -3.34 -0.69
CA SER A 166 25.17 -2.15 -0.61
C SER A 166 26.09 -0.95 -0.88
N ARG A 167 25.74 -0.14 -1.87
CA ARG A 167 26.14 1.27 -1.88
C ARG A 167 25.87 1.80 -0.46
N LYS A 168 26.86 2.43 0.17
CA LYS A 168 26.70 3.05 1.48
C LYS A 168 25.54 4.05 1.36
N MET A 169 24.35 3.66 1.81
CA MET A 169 23.18 4.52 1.76
C MET A 169 23.44 5.63 2.77
N VAL A 170 23.37 6.88 2.31
CA VAL A 170 23.38 8.04 3.20
C VAL A 170 22.00 8.04 3.86
N LEU A 171 21.92 7.47 5.07
CA LEU A 171 20.67 7.38 5.85
C LEU A 171 20.35 8.70 6.59
N GLU A 172 21.25 9.67 6.54
CA GLU A 172 21.19 10.92 7.33
C GLU A 172 19.97 11.79 6.99
N SER A 173 19.38 11.65 5.79
CA SER A 173 18.26 12.49 5.33
C SER A 173 16.95 11.74 5.09
N ILE A 174 16.79 10.50 5.59
CA ILE A 174 15.56 9.73 5.32
C ILE A 174 14.35 10.31 6.06
N TRP A 175 14.60 10.92 7.22
CA TRP A 175 13.56 11.49 8.09
C TRP A 175 13.40 13.00 7.93
N THR A 176 14.05 13.60 6.94
CA THR A 176 13.85 15.02 6.62
C THR A 176 12.63 15.22 5.72
N PRO A 177 11.95 16.36 5.79
CA PRO A 177 10.82 16.66 4.92
C PRO A 177 11.19 16.59 3.43
N ILE A 178 10.32 15.96 2.66
CA ILE A 178 10.44 15.82 1.20
C ILE A 178 10.09 17.17 0.54
N THR A 179 10.98 17.64 -0.32
CA THR A 179 10.84 18.92 -1.01
C THR A 179 10.01 18.83 -2.30
N ALA A 180 9.52 19.97 -2.78
CA ALA A 180 8.81 20.04 -4.06
C ALA A 180 9.71 19.68 -5.25
N GLU A 181 11.01 19.98 -5.17
CA GLU A 181 11.99 19.64 -6.20
C GLU A 181 12.19 18.12 -6.29
N GLU A 182 12.37 17.45 -5.15
CA GLU A 182 12.47 15.99 -5.09
C GLU A 182 11.21 15.32 -5.67
N LEU A 183 10.03 15.84 -5.35
CA LEU A 183 8.78 15.34 -5.90
C LEU A 183 8.68 15.56 -7.42
N ALA A 184 9.16 16.70 -7.92
CA ALA A 184 9.17 17.02 -9.34
C ALA A 184 10.08 16.09 -10.14
N CYS A 185 11.26 15.75 -9.59
CA CYS A 185 12.21 14.82 -10.20
C CYS A 185 11.71 13.36 -10.19
N ASN A 186 10.86 12.99 -9.22
CA ASN A 186 10.42 11.61 -8.99
C ASN A 186 8.95 11.33 -9.38
N ARG A 187 8.41 12.05 -10.38
CA ARG A 187 7.02 11.86 -10.82
C ARG A 187 6.78 10.48 -11.44
N LEU A 188 5.70 9.81 -11.01
CA LEU A 188 5.26 8.53 -11.56
C LEU A 188 5.03 8.59 -13.08
N LYS A 189 5.37 7.51 -13.78
CA LYS A 189 5.09 7.36 -15.22
C LYS A 189 3.59 7.14 -15.44
N LEU A 190 3.03 7.75 -16.48
CA LEU A 190 1.59 7.64 -16.79
C LEU A 190 1.13 6.21 -17.16
N SER A 191 2.07 5.33 -17.52
CA SER A 191 1.78 3.94 -17.90
C SER A 191 1.73 2.97 -16.72
N THR A 192 1.92 3.43 -15.49
CA THR A 192 1.82 2.55 -14.31
C THR A 192 0.37 2.15 -14.08
N SER A 193 0.16 0.91 -13.63
CA SER A 193 -1.16 0.43 -13.22
C SER A 193 -1.53 1.02 -11.85
N PRO A 194 -2.82 1.31 -11.60
CA PRO A 194 -3.29 1.72 -10.27
C PRO A 194 -3.09 0.60 -9.25
N GLY A 195 -2.94 0.98 -7.98
CA GLY A 195 -2.89 0.06 -6.85
C GLY A 195 -4.27 -0.50 -6.48
N PRO A 196 -4.36 -1.22 -5.34
CA PRO A 196 -5.64 -1.69 -4.79
C PRO A 196 -6.57 -0.55 -4.36
N ASP A 197 -6.02 0.64 -4.11
CA ASP A 197 -6.72 1.90 -3.86
C ASP A 197 -7.46 2.44 -5.10
N GLY A 198 -7.09 1.97 -6.31
CA GLY A 198 -7.66 2.41 -7.58
C GLY A 198 -7.14 3.77 -8.07
N ILE A 199 -6.18 4.38 -7.37
CA ILE A 199 -5.65 5.70 -7.72
C ILE A 199 -4.68 5.54 -8.89
N THR A 200 -4.99 6.22 -10.00
CA THR A 200 -4.16 6.19 -11.21
C THR A 200 -3.05 7.24 -11.17
N SER A 201 -1.96 6.99 -11.89
CA SER A 201 -0.87 7.95 -12.04
C SER A 201 -1.31 9.27 -12.70
N ARG A 202 -2.36 9.23 -13.53
CA ARG A 202 -3.00 10.42 -14.09
C ARG A 202 -3.69 11.25 -13.01
N GLN A 203 -4.45 10.60 -12.13
CA GLN A 203 -5.13 11.26 -11.01
C GLN A 203 -4.12 11.90 -10.06
N LEU A 204 -3.07 11.16 -9.69
CA LEU A 204 -2.02 11.69 -8.81
C LEU A 204 -1.29 12.89 -9.43
N ARG A 205 -0.99 12.84 -10.74
CA ARG A 205 -0.35 13.95 -11.47
C ARG A 205 -1.25 15.17 -11.67
N ALA A 206 -2.57 15.02 -11.53
CA ALA A 206 -3.51 16.13 -11.63
C ALA A 206 -3.53 16.97 -10.34
N ILE A 207 -3.04 16.43 -9.22
CA ILE A 207 -2.92 17.16 -7.96
C ILE A 207 -1.79 18.19 -8.11
N PRO A 208 -2.02 19.45 -7.70
CA PRO A 208 -0.97 20.45 -7.50
C PRO A 208 0.19 19.93 -6.64
N ALA A 209 1.43 20.28 -7.02
CA ALA A 209 2.62 19.73 -6.39
C ALA A 209 2.75 20.14 -4.90
N ASP A 210 2.35 21.36 -4.57
CA ASP A 210 2.25 21.90 -3.22
C ASP A 210 1.34 21.06 -2.30
N ILE A 211 0.17 20.66 -2.79
CA ILE A 211 -0.76 19.79 -2.07
C ILE A 211 -0.14 18.40 -1.86
N LEU A 212 0.46 17.83 -2.90
CA LEU A 212 1.02 16.48 -2.84
C LEU A 212 2.24 16.40 -1.90
N VAL A 213 3.11 17.42 -1.91
CA VAL A 213 4.23 17.56 -0.95
C VAL A 213 3.72 17.54 0.48
N ARG A 214 2.66 18.28 0.77
CA ARG A 214 2.08 18.34 2.12
C ARG A 214 1.51 16.98 2.55
N ILE A 215 0.76 16.31 1.67
CA ILE A 215 0.20 14.97 1.95
C ILE A 215 1.31 13.97 2.28
N ILE A 216 2.35 13.88 1.45
CA ILE A 216 3.44 12.92 1.63
C ILE A 216 4.21 13.20 2.93
N ASN A 217 4.46 14.47 3.25
CA ASN A 217 5.14 14.84 4.48
C ASN A 217 4.29 14.60 5.74
N ILE A 218 2.97 14.73 5.67
CA ILE A 218 2.08 14.34 6.78
C ILE A 218 2.16 12.82 7.00
N ILE A 219 2.18 12.02 5.94
CA ILE A 219 2.34 10.57 6.02
C ILE A 219 3.71 10.22 6.65
N LEU A 220 4.77 10.91 6.24
CA LEU A 220 6.11 10.71 6.78
C LEU A 220 6.19 11.09 8.26
N LEU A 221 5.59 12.21 8.67
CA LEU A 221 5.45 12.64 10.06
C LEU A 221 4.72 11.60 10.93
N CYS A 222 3.67 10.99 10.38
CA CYS A 222 2.90 9.97 11.09
C CYS A 222 3.57 8.59 11.08
N GLU A 223 4.61 8.38 10.26
CA GLU A 223 5.32 7.11 10.04
C GLU A 223 4.41 5.94 9.61
N GLN A 224 3.18 6.25 9.22
CA GLN A 224 2.15 5.28 8.89
C GLN A 224 1.27 5.79 7.76
N LEU A 225 0.79 4.86 6.94
CA LEU A 225 -0.14 5.15 5.87
C LEU A 225 -1.59 5.12 6.39
N PRO A 226 -2.49 6.00 5.91
CA PRO A 226 -3.91 5.97 6.25
C PRO A 226 -4.52 4.58 6.03
N GLU A 227 -5.45 4.17 6.90
CA GLU A 227 -5.99 2.80 6.96
C GLU A 227 -6.47 2.26 5.61
N TYR A 228 -7.26 3.05 4.87
CA TYR A 228 -7.79 2.67 3.56
C TYR A 228 -6.69 2.30 2.55
N HIS A 229 -5.51 2.90 2.65
CA HIS A 229 -4.39 2.70 1.73
C HIS A 229 -3.46 1.57 2.17
N ARG A 230 -3.66 0.99 3.38
CA ARG A 230 -2.91 -0.20 3.85
C ARG A 230 -3.44 -1.51 3.26
N ALA A 231 -4.56 -1.47 2.54
CA ALA A 231 -5.08 -2.63 1.85
C ALA A 231 -4.10 -3.11 0.77
N ALA A 232 -3.80 -4.41 0.75
CA ALA A 232 -2.92 -5.03 -0.23
C ALA A 232 -3.67 -6.08 -1.06
N ARG A 233 -3.20 -6.30 -2.29
CA ARG A 233 -3.67 -7.37 -3.17
C ARG A 233 -2.48 -8.08 -3.80
N THR A 234 -2.37 -9.37 -3.51
CA THR A 234 -1.39 -10.26 -4.16
C THR A 234 -1.97 -10.74 -5.48
N VAL A 235 -1.17 -10.68 -6.56
CA VAL A 235 -1.60 -11.12 -7.90
C VAL A 235 -0.55 -12.07 -8.43
N PHE A 236 -0.93 -13.35 -8.55
CA PHE A 236 -0.04 -14.37 -9.06
C PHE A 236 0.18 -14.24 -10.57
N LEU A 237 1.38 -13.82 -10.95
CA LEU A 237 1.79 -13.69 -12.34
C LEU A 237 2.57 -14.93 -12.81
N PRO A 238 2.14 -15.63 -13.87
CA PRO A 238 2.84 -16.81 -14.34
C PRO A 238 4.21 -16.46 -14.91
N LYS A 239 5.25 -17.22 -14.54
CA LYS A 239 6.62 -17.11 -15.06
C LYS A 239 6.76 -17.72 -16.46
N LYS A 240 5.92 -18.69 -16.79
CA LYS A 240 5.90 -19.41 -18.08
C LYS A 240 4.48 -19.68 -18.56
N LEU A 241 4.36 -19.98 -19.84
CA LEU A 241 3.11 -20.44 -20.46
C LEU A 241 2.69 -21.77 -19.84
N GLY A 242 1.39 -21.94 -19.56
CA GLY A 242 0.87 -23.18 -18.98
C GLY A 242 1.33 -23.44 -17.55
N ALA A 243 1.62 -22.39 -16.78
CA ALA A 243 1.99 -22.53 -15.37
C ALA A 243 0.84 -23.16 -14.57
N THR A 244 1.17 -24.15 -13.74
CA THR A 244 0.23 -24.94 -12.93
C THR A 244 0.71 -25.17 -11.51
N GLU A 245 2.00 -24.95 -11.20
CA GLU A 245 2.52 -25.14 -9.84
C GLU A 245 2.77 -23.81 -9.13
N PRO A 246 2.68 -23.74 -7.78
CA PRO A 246 2.85 -22.48 -7.05
C PRO A 246 4.16 -21.74 -7.33
N GLY A 247 5.28 -22.48 -7.44
CA GLY A 247 6.61 -21.92 -7.71
C GLY A 247 6.75 -21.32 -9.11
N GLU A 248 5.82 -21.61 -10.03
CA GLU A 248 5.79 -21.09 -11.38
C GLU A 248 5.08 -19.73 -11.47
N PHE A 249 4.53 -19.24 -10.36
CA PHE A 249 3.95 -17.91 -10.26
C PHE A 249 4.87 -16.96 -9.49
N ARG A 250 4.66 -15.66 -9.66
CA ARG A 250 5.22 -14.61 -8.83
C ARG A 250 4.06 -13.98 -8.04
N PRO A 251 4.04 -14.06 -6.70
CA PRO A 251 3.03 -13.39 -5.88
C PRO A 251 3.05 -11.87 -6.06
#